data_AF-A0A8I0V715-F1
#
_entry.id   AF-A0A8I0V715-F1
#
_cell.length_a   1.000
_cell.length_b   1.000
_cell.length_c   1.000
_cell.angle_alpha   90.00
_cell.angle_beta   90.00
_cell.angle_gamma   90.00
#
_symmetry.space_group_name_H-M   'P 1'
#
loop_
_entity.id
_entity.type
_entity.pdbx_description
1 polymer ?
#
loop_
_entity_poly.entity_id
_entity_poly.type
_entity_poly.pdbx_seq_one_letter_code
_entity_poly.pdbx_strand_id
1 'polypeptide(L)'
;MCSADAYISDDEIVTTMIRYVAYDLQKRYENPYARKAGPISLERWNNQIVQNLIQYCNYMIGEKKPEWQILAERHGWMPPNKL
;
A
#
# COMPACT_ATOMS: atom_id res chain seq x y z
N MET A 1 7.96 -0.67 -34.53
CA MET A 1 8.19 -1.60 -33.41
C MET A 1 7.54 -0.98 -32.18
N CYS A 2 6.42 -1.51 -31.72
CA CYS A 2 5.74 -1.01 -30.53
C CYS A 2 6.56 -1.47 -29.31
N SER A 3 7.09 -0.53 -28.53
CA SER A 3 7.66 -0.83 -27.22
C SER A 3 6.50 -1.26 -26.33
N ALA A 4 6.45 -2.54 -25.96
CA ALA A 4 5.54 -3.01 -24.93
C ALA A 4 6.10 -2.50 -23.60
N ASP A 5 5.64 -1.34 -23.15
CA ASP A 5 5.82 -0.94 -21.76
C ASP A 5 5.21 -2.06 -20.91
N ALA A 6 6.06 -2.77 -20.17
CA ALA A 6 5.63 -3.88 -19.34
C ALA A 6 4.61 -3.32 -18.33
N TYR A 7 3.34 -3.73 -18.47
CA TYR A 7 2.31 -3.39 -17.50
C TYR A 7 2.68 -4.06 -16.17
N ILE A 8 3.15 -3.28 -15.22
CA ILE A 8 3.42 -3.72 -13.84
C ILE A 8 2.07 -3.68 -13.11
N SER A 9 1.67 -4.79 -12.51
CA SER A 9 0.40 -4.85 -11.77
C SER A 9 0.49 -4.08 -10.45
N ASP A 10 -0.65 -3.59 -9.96
CA ASP A 10 -0.71 -2.94 -8.63
C ASP A 10 -0.21 -3.87 -7.51
N ASP A 11 -0.47 -5.17 -7.64
CA ASP A 11 0.00 -6.19 -6.71
C ASP A 11 1.53 -6.28 -6.70
N GLU A 12 2.16 -6.19 -7.86
CA GLU A 12 3.62 -6.20 -7.97
C GLU A 12 4.23 -4.93 -7.37
N ILE A 13 3.59 -3.77 -7.59
CA ILE A 13 4.00 -2.49 -7.01
C ILE A 13 3.93 -2.55 -5.48
N VAL A 14 2.78 -2.92 -4.91
CA VAL A 14 2.59 -2.95 -3.45
C VAL A 14 3.49 -4.00 -2.79
N THR A 15 3.65 -5.17 -3.42
CA THR A 15 4.56 -6.21 -2.94
C THR A 15 6.00 -5.73 -2.88
N THR A 16 6.42 -4.99 -3.92
CA THR A 16 7.76 -4.41 -3.99
C THR A 16 7.98 -3.38 -2.88
N MET A 17 7.01 -2.48 -2.64
CA MET A 17 7.09 -1.50 -1.56
C MET A 17 7.16 -2.17 -0.17
N ILE A 18 6.34 -3.21 0.08
CA ILE A 18 6.37 -3.99 1.32
C ILE A 18 7.74 -4.63 1.54
N ARG A 19 8.35 -5.20 0.49
CA ARG A 19 9.69 -5.79 0.57
C ARG A 19 10.75 -4.77 0.99
N TYR A 20 10.69 -3.54 0.46
CA TYR A 20 11.62 -2.48 0.87
C TYR A 20 11.43 -2.05 2.33
N VAL A 21 10.17 -1.92 2.79
CA VAL A 21 9.89 -1.61 4.20
C VAL A 21 10.41 -2.73 5.12
N ALA A 22 10.15 -3.99 4.77
CA ALA A 22 10.63 -5.15 5.53
C ALA A 22 12.15 -5.19 5.60
N TYR A 23 12.83 -4.92 4.49
CA TYR A 23 14.29 -4.84 4.44
C TYR A 23 14.85 -3.75 5.37
N ASP A 24 14.29 -2.53 5.36
CA ASP A 24 14.76 -1.44 6.23
C ASP A 24 14.55 -1.77 7.71
N LEU A 25 13.42 -2.40 8.06
CA LEU A 25 13.14 -2.87 9.41
C LEU A 25 14.14 -3.95 9.87
N GLN A 26 14.45 -4.92 9.00
CA GLN A 26 15.45 -5.94 9.29
C GLN A 26 16.83 -5.32 9.51
N LYS A 27 17.26 -4.40 8.65
CA LYS A 27 18.54 -3.70 8.79
C LYS A 27 18.65 -2.91 10.09
N ARG A 28 17.55 -2.30 10.53
CA ARG A 28 17.49 -1.62 11.84
C ARG A 28 17.59 -2.59 13.00
N TYR A 29 16.95 -3.74 12.91
CA TYR A 29 17.01 -4.77 13.94
C TYR A 29 18.42 -5.37 14.05
N GLU A 30 19.09 -5.59 12.92
CA GLU A 30 20.46 -6.09 12.85
C GLU A 30 21.50 -5.10 13.41
N ASN A 31 21.18 -3.80 13.45
CA ASN A 31 22.12 -2.77 13.88
C ASN A 31 22.35 -2.85 15.42
N PRO A 32 23.55 -3.25 15.88
CA PRO A 32 23.84 -3.42 17.30
C PRO A 32 23.87 -2.08 18.07
N TYR A 33 23.97 -0.96 17.36
CA TYR A 33 23.96 0.40 17.91
C TYR A 33 22.57 1.03 17.91
N ALA A 34 21.61 0.46 17.17
CA ALA A 34 20.22 0.87 17.30
C ALA A 34 19.71 0.35 18.66
N ARG A 35 19.08 1.22 19.46
CA ARG A 35 18.34 0.79 20.66
C ARG A 35 17.47 -0.41 20.24
N LYS A 36 17.64 -1.57 20.90
CA LYS A 36 16.92 -2.83 20.63
C LYS A 36 15.55 -2.52 20.02
N ALA A 37 15.41 -2.77 18.73
CA ALA A 37 14.29 -2.27 17.94
C ALA A 37 12.99 -2.78 18.53
N GLY A 38 12.32 -1.93 19.31
CA GLY A 38 10.97 -2.18 19.79
C GLY A 38 9.99 -2.09 18.62
N PRO A 39 8.74 -2.58 18.79
CA PRO A 39 7.69 -2.39 17.81
C PRO A 39 7.61 -0.92 17.40
N ILE A 40 7.70 -0.65 16.10
CA ILE A 40 7.58 0.70 15.55
C ILE A 40 6.23 0.83 14.85
N SER A 41 5.54 1.95 15.09
CA SER A 41 4.36 2.31 14.32
C SER A 41 4.80 2.84 12.96
N LEU A 42 4.40 2.15 11.89
CA LEU A 42 4.69 2.59 10.52
C LEU A 42 4.07 3.96 10.22
N GLU A 43 2.88 4.23 10.74
CA GLU A 43 2.20 5.52 10.56
C GLU A 43 2.94 6.70 11.22
N ARG A 44 3.64 6.45 12.34
CA ARG A 44 4.37 7.48 13.09
C ARG A 44 5.84 7.57 12.70
N TRP A 45 6.32 6.64 11.90
CA TRP A 45 7.72 6.56 11.55
C TRP A 45 8.02 7.50 10.37
N ASN A 46 8.84 8.52 10.63
CA ASN A 46 9.32 9.43 9.60
C ASN A 46 10.36 8.74 8.68
N ASN A 47 9.88 7.89 7.77
CA ASN A 47 10.66 7.17 6.78
C ASN A 47 9.98 7.27 5.40
N GLN A 48 10.74 7.68 4.39
CA GLN A 48 10.21 7.89 3.04
C GLN A 48 9.64 6.62 2.39
N ILE A 49 10.28 5.47 2.60
CA ILE A 49 9.84 4.18 2.04
C ILE A 49 8.46 3.83 2.60
N VAL A 50 8.26 4.04 3.90
CA VAL A 50 6.98 3.80 4.57
C VAL A 50 5.93 4.80 4.13
N GLN A 51 6.27 6.08 4.01
CA GLN A 51 5.36 7.11 3.52
C GLN A 51 4.89 6.82 2.09
N ASN A 52 5.77 6.35 1.21
CA ASN A 52 5.41 5.96 -0.15
C ASN A 52 4.42 4.80 -0.16
N LEU A 53 4.64 3.78 0.68
CA LEU A 53 3.71 2.64 0.82
C LEU A 53 2.33 3.12 1.30
N ILE A 54 2.28 3.96 2.35
CA ILE A 54 1.02 4.49 2.89
C ILE A 54 0.29 5.31 1.82
N GLN A 55 1.00 6.16 1.09
CA GLN A 55 0.42 6.98 0.03
C GLN A 55 -0.17 6.11 -1.09
N TYR A 56 0.54 5.07 -1.51
CA TYR A 56 0.06 4.15 -2.55
C TYR A 56 -1.18 3.37 -2.09
N CYS A 57 -1.20 2.86 -0.86
CA CYS A 57 -2.37 2.21 -0.29
C CYS A 57 -3.58 3.16 -0.23
N ASN A 58 -3.39 4.41 0.21
CA ASN A 58 -4.47 5.40 0.27
C ASN A 58 -5.03 5.74 -1.11
N TYR A 59 -4.16 5.87 -2.12
CA TYR A 59 -4.58 6.04 -3.52
C TYR A 59 -5.43 4.87 -3.99
N MET A 60 -4.99 3.63 -3.75
CA MET A 60 -5.71 2.42 -4.15
C MET A 60 -7.08 2.28 -3.49
N ILE A 61 -7.19 2.63 -2.19
CA ILE A 61 -8.46 2.63 -1.45
C ILE A 61 -9.41 3.69 -2.00
N GLY A 62 -8.90 4.87 -2.39
CA GLY A 62 -9.70 5.97 -2.89
C GLY A 62 -10.20 5.78 -4.32
N GLU A 63 -9.40 5.17 -5.20
CA GLU A 63 -9.73 5.02 -6.62
C GLU A 63 -10.68 3.84 -6.90
N LYS A 64 -10.58 2.76 -6.13
CA LYS A 64 -11.34 1.54 -6.41
C LYS A 64 -12.64 1.51 -5.63
N LYS A 65 -13.76 1.49 -6.35
CA LYS A 65 -15.04 1.11 -5.76
C LYS A 65 -14.87 -0.28 -5.13
N PRO A 66 -15.19 -0.46 -3.83
CA PRO A 66 -14.96 -1.74 -3.18
C PRO A 66 -15.80 -2.83 -3.85
N GLU A 67 -15.29 -4.06 -3.90
CA GLU A 67 -15.92 -5.16 -4.65
C GLU A 67 -17.35 -5.43 -4.21
N TRP A 68 -17.63 -5.35 -2.90
CA TRP A 68 -18.98 -5.52 -2.38
C TRP A 68 -19.96 -4.49 -2.97
N GLN A 69 -19.50 -3.26 -3.20
CA GLN A 69 -20.33 -2.20 -3.77
C GLN A 69 -20.54 -2.43 -5.26
N ILE A 70 -19.51 -2.89 -5.99
CA ILE A 70 -19.63 -3.29 -7.40
C ILE A 70 -20.65 -4.43 -7.55
N LEU A 71 -20.57 -5.45 -6.70
CA LEU A 71 -21.50 -6.58 -6.70
C LEU A 71 -22.93 -6.14 -6.37
N ALA A 72 -23.10 -5.32 -5.33
CA ALA A 72 -24.41 -4.80 -4.95
C ALA A 72 -25.05 -4.00 -6.11
N GLU A 73 -24.30 -3.10 -6.74
CA GLU A 73 -24.78 -2.30 -7.87
C GLU A 73 -25.14 -3.16 -9.09
N ARG A 74 -24.38 -4.23 -9.37
CA ARG A 74 -24.74 -5.22 -10.41
C ARG A 74 -26.06 -5.94 -10.13
N HIS A 75 -26.42 -6.09 -8.86
CA HIS A 75 -27.68 -6.69 -8.42
C HIS A 75 -28.81 -5.65 -8.19
N GLY A 76 -28.64 -4.42 -8.70
CA GLY A 76 -29.69 -3.39 -8.67
C GLY A 76 -29.77 -2.61 -7.37
N TRP A 77 -28.80 -2.77 -6.45
CA TRP A 77 -28.67 -1.86 -5.32
C TRP A 77 -28.17 -0.50 -5.80
N MET A 78 -28.82 0.57 -5.37
CA MET A 78 -28.34 1.93 -5.61
C MET A 78 -27.90 2.52 -4.27
N PRO A 79 -26.69 3.10 -4.16
CA PRO A 79 -26.29 3.76 -2.94
C PRO A 79 -27.27 4.88 -2.61
N PRO A 80 -27.71 5.02 -1.34
CA PRO A 80 -28.47 6.19 -0.95
C PRO A 80 -27.64 7.43 -1.25
N ASN A 81 -28.21 8.40 -1.97
CA ASN A 81 -27.55 9.66 -2.29
C ASN A 81 -27.00 10.27 -1.00
N LYS A 82 -25.69 10.47 -0.93
CA LYS A 82 -25.10 11.36 0.07
C LYS A 82 -25.43 12.78 -0.38
N LEU A 83 -26.55 13.30 0.12
CA LEU A 83 -26.81 14.75 0.16
C LEU A 83 -25.70 15.44 0.94
#